data_AF-E3HBG6-F1
#
_entry.id   AF-E3HBG6-F1
#
_cell.length_a   1.000
_cell.length_b   1.000
_cell.length_c   1.000
_cell.angle_alpha   90.00
_cell.angle_beta   90.00
_cell.angle_gamma   90.00
#
_symmetry.space_group_name_H-M   'P 1'
#
loop_
_entity.id
_entity.type
_entity.pdbx_description
1 polymer ?
#
loop_
_entity_poly.entity_id
_entity_poly.type
_entity_poly.pdbx_seq_one_letter_code
_entity_poly.pdbx_strand_id
1 'polypeptide(L)' 'MDMKDIIKKVNYYAGESKKRELTEEEKIDRQKYRNMYLERFKAQVKGHLDSIKIVDENEPKYKN' A
#
# COMPACT_ATOMS: atom_id res chain seq x y z
N MET A 1 -12.52 -1.08 7.71
CA MET A 1 -12.29 -1.79 6.44
C MET A 1 -10.88 -2.32 6.41
N ASP A 2 -10.72 -3.62 6.20
CA ASP A 2 -9.41 -4.27 6.16
C ASP A 2 -8.67 -3.93 4.85
N MET A 3 -7.35 -4.05 4.84
CA MET A 3 -6.51 -3.85 3.65
C MET A 3 -6.93 -4.78 2.51
N LYS A 4 -7.31 -6.02 2.84
CA LYS A 4 -7.79 -7.01 1.85
C LYS A 4 -9.06 -6.52 1.14
N ASP A 5 -9.98 -5.91 1.86
CA ASP A 5 -11.23 -5.38 1.29
C ASP A 5 -10.95 -4.21 0.33
N ILE A 6 -10.03 -3.32 0.71
CA ILE A 6 -9.64 -2.17 -0.11
C ILE A 6 -9.00 -2.66 -1.42
N ILE A 7 -8.07 -3.61 -1.34
CA ILE A 7 -7.43 -4.20 -2.53
C ILE A 7 -8.48 -4.89 -3.41
N LYS A 8 -9.41 -5.65 -2.82
CA LYS A 8 -10.49 -6.32 -3.55
C LYS A 8 -11.34 -5.31 -4.32
N LYS A 9 -11.68 -4.17 -3.71
CA LYS A 9 -12.45 -3.09 -4.37
C LYS A 9 -11.67 -2.43 -5.50
N VAL A 10 -10.39 -2.09 -5.29
CA VAL A 10 -9.53 -1.53 -6.34
C VAL A 10 -9.42 -2.50 -7.53
N ASN A 11 -9.20 -3.78 -7.27
CA ASN A 11 -9.11 -4.81 -8.31
C ASN A 11 -10.43 -5.03 -9.04
N TYR A 12 -11.56 -4.95 -8.33
CA TYR A 12 -12.89 -5.02 -8.94
C TYR A 12 -13.07 -3.91 -9.99
N TYR A 13 -12.87 -2.65 -9.63
CA TYR A 13 -13.00 -1.54 -10.59
C TYR A 13 -11.97 -1.59 -11.71
N ALA A 14 -10.75 -2.08 -11.44
CA ALA A 14 -9.74 -2.30 -12.48
C ALA A 14 -10.19 -3.39 -13.47
N GLY A 15 -10.83 -4.46 -13.00
CA GLY A 15 -11.43 -5.49 -13.84
C GLY A 15 -12.59 -4.96 -14.67
N GLU A 16 -13.49 -4.20 -14.07
CA GLU A 16 -14.64 -3.62 -14.78
C GLU A 16 -14.19 -2.60 -15.84
N SER A 17 -13.17 -1.78 -15.55
CA SER A 17 -12.62 -0.82 -16.52
C SER A 17 -12.00 -1.45 -17.77
N LYS A 18 -11.67 -2.75 -17.72
CA LYS A 18 -11.19 -3.49 -18.90
C LYS A 18 -12.34 -4.00 -19.77
N LYS A 19 -13.52 -4.19 -19.18
CA LYS A 19 -14.71 -4.71 -19.88
C LYS A 19 -15.56 -3.58 -20.46
N ARG A 20 -15.65 -2.46 -19.74
CA ARG A 20 -16.46 -1.29 -20.11
C ARG A 20 -15.88 -0.02 -19.51
N GLU A 21 -16.36 1.12 -19.96
CA GLU A 21 -16.10 2.37 -19.25
C GLU A 21 -16.79 2.36 -17.88
N LEU A 22 -16.09 2.89 -16.88
CA LEU A 22 -16.63 3.08 -15.53
C LEU A 22 -17.56 4.31 -15.52
N THR A 23 -18.64 4.24 -14.75
CA THR A 23 -19.47 5.43 -14.50
C THR A 23 -18.71 6.44 -13.62
N GLU A 24 -19.17 7.68 -13.59
CA GLU A 24 -18.55 8.71 -12.75
C GLU A 24 -18.55 8.34 -11.26
N GLU A 25 -19.64 7.74 -10.78
CA GLU A 25 -19.74 7.23 -9.41
C GLU A 25 -18.70 6.15 -9.12
N GLU A 26 -18.50 5.21 -10.05
CA GLU A 26 -17.50 4.16 -9.93
C GLU A 26 -16.07 4.70 -9.98
N LYS A 27 -15.83 5.74 -10.79
CA LYS A 27 -14.53 6.44 -10.83
C LYS A 27 -14.25 7.10 -9.49
N ILE A 28 -15.23 7.77 -8.89
CA ILE A 28 -15.13 8.39 -7.55
C ILE A 28 -14.85 7.33 -6.48
N ASP A 29 -15.60 6.23 -6.48
CA ASP A 29 -15.40 5.14 -5.53
C ASP A 29 -14.02 4.49 -5.69
N ARG A 30 -13.61 4.18 -6.93
CA ARG A 30 -12.27 3.65 -7.22
C ARG A 30 -11.19 4.58 -6.68
N GLN A 31 -11.34 5.90 -6.86
CA GLN A 31 -10.37 6.87 -6.36
C GLN A 31 -10.33 6.90 -4.83
N LYS A 32 -11.48 6.82 -4.16
CA LYS A 32 -11.57 6.72 -2.71
C LYS A 32 -10.80 5.50 -2.18
N TYR A 33 -11.05 4.31 -2.72
CA TYR A 33 -10.35 3.11 -2.27
C TYR A 33 -8.85 3.16 -2.60
N ARG A 34 -8.47 3.73 -3.75
CA ARG A 34 -7.06 3.89 -4.12
C ARG A 34 -6.32 4.83 -3.17
N ASN A 35 -6.95 5.92 -2.73
CA ASN A 35 -6.38 6.82 -1.73
C ASN A 35 -6.17 6.09 -0.39
N MET A 36 -7.17 5.33 0.07
CA MET A 36 -7.06 4.56 1.31
C MET A 36 -5.93 3.51 1.25
N TYR A 37 -5.75 2.85 0.10
CA TYR A 37 -4.63 1.94 -0.14
C TYR A 37 -3.28 2.66 -0.04
N LEU A 38 -3.14 3.79 -0.74
CA LEU A 38 -1.87 4.53 -0.80
C LEU A 38 -1.44 5.06 0.57
N GLU A 39 -2.37 5.59 1.37
CA GLU A 39 -2.05 6.10 2.70
C GLU A 39 -1.54 4.99 3.62
N ARG A 40 -2.19 3.82 3.60
CA ARG A 40 -1.73 2.64 4.37
C ARG A 40 -0.38 2.12 3.87
N PHE A 41 -0.21 2.05 2.56
CA PHE A 41 1.04 1.61 1.95
C PHE A 41 2.20 2.53 2.30
N LYS A 42 2.02 3.86 2.21
CA LYS A 42 3.04 4.85 2.61
C LYS A 42 3.40 4.71 4.09
N ALA A 43 2.42 4.55 4.97
CA ALA A 43 2.68 4.36 6.40
C ALA A 43 3.49 3.09 6.67
N GLN A 44 3.17 1.99 5.98
CA GLN A 44 3.92 0.74 6.07
C GLN A 44 5.37 0.90 5.55
N VAL A 45 5.56 1.54 4.39
CA VAL A 45 6.89 1.80 3.83
C VAL A 45 7.73 2.66 4.78
N LYS A 46 7.13 3.72 5.35
CA LYS A 46 7.81 4.56 6.33
C LYS A 46 8.26 3.75 7.55
N GLY A 47 7.37 2.94 8.12
CA GLY A 47 7.73 2.07 9.24
C GLY A 47 8.85 1.08 8.90
N HIS A 48 8.86 0.55 7.67
CA HIS A 48 9.97 -0.30 7.22
C HIS A 48 11.29 0.47 7.16
N LEU A 49 11.31 1.68 6.58
CA LEU A 49 12.49 2.54 6.52
C LEU A 49 13.01 2.92 7.92
N ASP A 50 12.12 3.27 8.83
CA ASP A 50 12.47 3.62 10.22
C ASP A 50 13.07 2.42 10.98
N SER A 51 12.75 1.19 10.57
CA SER A 51 13.26 -0.05 11.17
C SER A 51 14.60 -0.53 10.60
N ILE A 52 15.11 0.11 9.53
CA ILE A 52 16.39 -0.27 8.93
C ILE A 52 17.51 0.04 9.91
N LYS A 53 18.19 -1.02 10.38
CA LYS A 53 19.42 -0.89 11.17
C LYS A 53 20.63 -0.87 10.23
N ILE A 54 21.37 0.24 10.24
CA ILE A 54 22.69 0.30 9.62
C ILE A 54 23.66 -0.43 10.55
N VAL A 55 24.27 -1.49 10.07
CA VAL A 55 25.31 -2.24 10.80
C VAL A 55 26.65 -1.86 10.19
N ASP A 56 27.55 -1.31 11.00
CA ASP A 56 28.94 -1.09 10.58
C ASP A 56 29.64 -2.46 10.53
N GLU A 57 30.21 -2.81 9.38
CA GLU A 57 30.92 -4.08 9.19
C GLU A 57 32.18 -4.18 10.06
N ASN A 58 32.68 -3.03 10.56
CA ASN A 58 33.87 -2.95 11.41
C ASN A 58 33.56 -2.98 12.91
N GLU A 59 32.29 -3.09 13.32
CA GLU A 59 31.94 -3.17 14.74
C GLU A 59 32.28 -4.58 15.29
N PRO A 60 33.20 -4.71 16.28
CA PRO A 60 33.59 -6.01 16.79
C PRO A 60 32.37 -6.70 17.44
N LYS A 61 32.04 -7.88 16.94
CA LYS A 61 30.82 -8.65 17.30
C LYS A 61 30.77 -9.18 18.73
N TYR A 62 31.75 -8.83 19.58
CA TYR A 62 31.83 -9.31 20.95
C TYR A 62 32.13 -8.15 21.90
N LYS A 63 31.15 -7.80 22.74
CA LYS A 63 31.40 -7.17 24.04
C LYS A 63 31.33 -8.30 25.07
N ASN A 64 32.43 -8.46 25.83
CA ASN A 64 32.52 -9.34 26.99
C ASN A 64 31.40 -9.05 28.01
#